data_AF-A0A8T5B6Q0-F1
#
_entry.id   AF-A0A8T5B6Q0-F1
#
_cell.length_a   1.000
_cell.length_b   1.000
_cell.length_c   1.000
_cell.angle_alpha   90.00
_cell.angle_beta   90.00
_cell.angle_gamma   90.00
#
_symmetry.space_group_name_H-M   'P 1'
#
loop_
_entity.id
_entity.type
_entity.pdbx_description
1 polymer ?
#
loop_
_entity_poly.entity_id
_entity_poly.type
_entity_poly.pdbx_seq_one_letter_code
_entity_poly.pdbx_strand_id
1 'polypeptide(L)'
;IERVQLSIEKAIIRLETFKAVTPTLEDIKGVFSEVKSALGDVAKVMPSLTPELNNLMSSINDLIMTTEMNLAPPEPIVVKDEATEAILKEASDFLKQEIERRIPEPPAELHIPEPAKAVAIKPRIALTIDGSEVYVGADGSIIDERSSSTNALAEELILDYIERNSGEMNISKCARELNMSPSKVMEILESLSKKGKIRIE
;
A
#
# COMPACT_ATOMS: atom_id res chain seq x y z
N ILE A 1 52.43 1.52 -23.43
CA ILE A 1 52.05 2.44 -24.53
C ILE A 1 50.60 2.17 -24.94
N GLU A 2 50.24 0.92 -25.29
CA GLU A 2 48.85 0.54 -25.65
C GLU A 2 47.78 0.88 -24.60
N ARG A 3 48.01 0.64 -23.30
CA ARG A 3 47.01 0.99 -22.25
C ARG A 3 46.70 2.49 -22.17
N VAL A 4 47.70 3.32 -22.43
CA VAL A 4 47.55 4.78 -22.43
C VAL A 4 46.78 5.20 -23.68
N GLN A 5 47.08 4.60 -24.83
CA GLN A 5 46.34 4.82 -26.07
C GLN A 5 44.87 4.43 -25.95
N LEU A 6 44.57 3.25 -25.39
CA LEU A 6 43.19 2.80 -25.16
C LEU A 6 42.43 3.73 -24.20
N SER A 7 43.12 4.26 -23.18
CA SER A 7 42.54 5.22 -22.24
C SER A 7 42.23 6.56 -22.91
N ILE A 8 43.08 7.00 -23.84
CA ILE A 8 42.87 8.20 -24.64
C ILE A 8 41.70 7.99 -25.62
N GLU A 9 41.66 6.88 -26.35
CA GLU A 9 40.54 6.56 -27.26
C GLU A 9 39.21 6.50 -26.53
N LYS A 10 39.18 5.89 -25.33
CA LYS A 10 37.99 5.89 -24.47
C LYS A 10 37.59 7.29 -24.01
N ALA A 11 38.55 8.15 -23.69
CA ALA A 11 38.30 9.53 -23.30
C ALA A 11 37.75 10.35 -24.48
N ILE A 12 38.30 10.16 -25.68
CA ILE A 12 37.82 10.78 -26.93
C ILE A 12 36.36 10.42 -27.17
N ILE A 13 36.01 9.13 -27.14
CA ILE A 13 34.63 8.70 -27.37
C ILE A 13 33.67 9.33 -26.36
N ARG A 14 34.04 9.38 -25.06
CA ARG A 14 33.21 10.03 -24.04
C ARG A 14 33.04 11.53 -24.28
N LEU A 15 34.10 12.21 -24.73
CA LEU A 15 34.06 13.63 -25.10
C LEU A 15 33.23 13.88 -26.35
N GLU A 16 33.30 13.00 -27.35
CA GLU A 16 32.45 13.03 -28.53
C GLU A 16 30.98 12.80 -28.17
N THR A 17 30.67 11.85 -27.28
CA THR A 17 29.32 11.68 -26.74
C THR A 17 28.87 12.93 -26.00
N PHE A 18 29.71 13.53 -25.14
CA PHE A 18 29.36 14.75 -24.43
C PHE A 18 29.07 15.91 -25.38
N LYS A 19 29.90 16.08 -26.41
CA LYS A 19 29.72 17.06 -27.47
C LYS A 19 28.42 16.83 -28.26
N ALA A 20 28.06 15.57 -28.53
CA ALA A 20 26.83 15.22 -29.22
C ALA A 20 25.57 15.43 -28.35
N VAL A 21 25.66 15.20 -27.04
CA VAL A 21 24.53 15.35 -26.10
C VAL A 21 24.32 16.81 -25.67
N THR A 22 25.36 17.64 -25.64
CA THR A 22 25.28 19.06 -25.25
C THR A 22 24.15 19.84 -25.95
N PRO A 23 23.98 19.81 -27.30
CA PRO A 23 22.87 20.52 -27.95
C PRO A 23 21.49 20.01 -27.49
N THR A 24 21.34 18.69 -27.32
CA THR A 24 20.06 18.12 -26.84
C THR A 24 19.76 18.53 -25.39
N LEU A 25 20.77 18.79 -24.57
CA LEU A 25 20.60 19.27 -23.20
C LEU A 25 20.10 20.72 -23.17
N GLU A 26 20.54 21.55 -24.12
CA GLU A 26 20.02 22.92 -24.30
C GLU A 26 18.55 22.90 -24.71
N ASP A 27 18.17 22.01 -25.62
CA ASP A 27 16.76 21.80 -26.02
C ASP A 27 15.90 21.34 -24.82
N ILE A 28 16.37 20.34 -24.06
CA ILE A 28 15.69 19.84 -22.85
C ILE A 28 15.51 20.95 -21.82
N LYS A 29 16.51 21.81 -21.63
CA LYS A 29 16.43 22.95 -20.72
C LYS A 29 15.35 23.94 -21.14
N GLY A 30 15.21 24.19 -22.45
CA GLY A 30 14.13 25.01 -23.01
C GLY A 30 12.76 24.44 -22.67
N VAL A 31 12.54 23.17 -22.97
CA VAL A 31 11.26 22.47 -22.66
C VAL A 31 10.99 22.45 -21.15
N PHE A 32 12.01 22.22 -20.32
CA PHE A 32 11.85 22.25 -18.86
C PHE A 32 11.44 23.65 -18.36
N SER A 33 11.92 24.71 -19.00
CA SER A 33 11.50 26.09 -18.70
C SER A 33 10.04 26.33 -19.04
N GLU A 34 9.56 25.83 -20.19
CA GLU A 34 8.15 25.90 -20.57
C GLU A 34 7.26 25.13 -19.60
N VAL A 35 7.64 23.90 -19.24
CA VAL A 35 6.92 23.09 -18.25
C VAL A 35 6.89 23.79 -16.88
N LYS A 36 8.01 24.39 -16.46
CA LYS A 36 8.08 25.15 -15.21
C LYS A 36 7.18 26.38 -15.24
N SER A 37 7.09 27.08 -16.37
CA SER A 37 6.19 28.22 -16.55
C SER A 37 4.73 27.80 -16.46
N ALA A 38 4.35 26.75 -17.20
CA ALA A 38 2.99 26.21 -17.17
C ALA A 38 2.61 25.71 -15.76
N LEU A 39 3.52 25.04 -15.06
CA LEU A 39 3.33 24.64 -13.67
C LEU A 39 3.15 25.85 -12.75
N GLY A 40 3.91 26.93 -12.99
CA GLY A 40 3.74 28.19 -12.27
C GLY A 40 2.37 28.83 -12.48
N ASP A 41 1.83 28.75 -13.70
CA ASP A 41 0.50 29.26 -14.01
C ASP A 41 -0.60 28.37 -13.40
N VAL A 42 -0.43 27.05 -13.43
CA VAL A 42 -1.30 26.09 -12.70
C VAL A 42 -1.27 26.37 -11.18
N ALA A 43 -0.10 26.64 -10.62
CA ALA A 43 0.07 26.96 -9.20
C ALA A 43 -0.59 28.29 -8.81
N LYS A 44 -0.75 29.24 -9.74
CA LYS A 44 -1.49 30.49 -9.51
C LYS A 44 -3.01 30.28 -9.53
N VAL A 45 -3.52 29.35 -10.36
CA VAL A 45 -4.97 29.10 -10.48
C VAL A 45 -5.49 28.07 -9.47
N MET A 46 -4.65 27.18 -8.97
CA MET A 46 -5.01 26.18 -7.95
C MET A 46 -5.67 26.80 -6.70
N PRO A 47 -5.11 27.86 -6.08
CA PRO A 47 -5.70 28.50 -4.91
C PRO A 47 -7.08 29.12 -5.16
N SER A 48 -7.33 29.61 -6.39
CA SER A 48 -8.63 30.17 -6.77
C SER A 48 -9.66 29.12 -7.20
N LEU A 49 -9.22 27.92 -7.59
CA LEU A 49 -10.12 26.85 -8.03
C LEU A 49 -10.89 26.22 -6.86
N THR A 50 -10.26 26.05 -5.70
CA THR A 50 -10.88 25.47 -4.51
C THR A 50 -12.13 26.23 -4.04
N PRO A 51 -12.12 27.57 -3.85
CA PRO A 51 -13.32 28.30 -3.47
C PRO A 51 -14.40 28.28 -4.56
N GLU A 52 -14.03 28.34 -5.85
CA GLU A 52 -14.98 28.23 -6.97
C GLU A 52 -15.69 26.87 -6.99
N LEU A 53 -14.95 25.77 -6.75
CA LEU A 53 -15.54 24.43 -6.65
C LEU A 53 -16.48 24.29 -5.44
N ASN A 54 -16.13 24.88 -4.30
CA ASN A 54 -16.99 24.91 -3.13
C ASN A 54 -18.26 25.75 -3.37
N ASN A 55 -18.15 26.88 -4.06
CA ASN A 55 -19.30 27.70 -4.47
C ASN A 55 -20.24 26.94 -5.42
N LEU A 56 -19.67 26.19 -6.38
CA LEU A 56 -20.43 25.29 -7.25
C LEU A 56 -21.16 24.22 -6.43
N MET A 57 -20.47 23.58 -5.50
CA MET A 57 -21.05 22.53 -4.65
C MET A 57 -22.17 23.08 -3.75
N SER A 58 -22.01 24.28 -3.20
CA SER A 58 -23.08 24.97 -2.48
C SER A 58 -24.27 25.25 -3.39
N SER A 59 -24.02 25.74 -4.61
CA SER A 59 -25.09 26.03 -5.57
C SER A 59 -25.83 24.77 -6.02
N ILE A 60 -25.14 23.64 -6.15
CA ILE A 60 -25.75 22.33 -6.43
C ILE A 60 -26.57 21.85 -5.25
N ASN A 61 -26.07 21.98 -4.02
CA ASN A 61 -26.83 21.59 -2.83
C ASN A 61 -28.05 22.49 -2.64
N ASP A 62 -27.93 23.80 -2.87
CA ASP A 62 -29.05 24.73 -2.87
C ASP A 62 -30.05 24.37 -3.97
N LEU A 63 -29.59 23.96 -5.15
CA LEU A 63 -30.46 23.45 -6.22
C LEU A 63 -31.19 22.17 -5.79
N ILE A 64 -30.51 21.23 -5.12
CA ILE A 64 -31.14 19.99 -4.61
C ILE A 64 -32.17 20.31 -3.52
N MET A 65 -31.87 21.27 -2.64
CA MET A 65 -32.80 21.68 -1.57
C MET A 65 -33.99 22.47 -2.11
N THR A 66 -33.78 23.34 -3.11
CA THR A 66 -34.86 24.11 -3.75
C THR A 66 -35.68 23.27 -4.72
N THR A 67 -35.05 22.27 -5.32
CA THR A 67 -35.71 21.23 -6.11
C THR A 67 -36.05 20.07 -5.20
N GLU A 68 -36.97 20.29 -4.26
CA GLU A 68 -37.79 19.18 -3.75
C GLU A 68 -38.66 18.67 -4.91
N MET A 69 -38.03 17.93 -5.83
CA MET A 69 -38.75 16.93 -6.59
C MET A 69 -39.13 15.92 -5.54
N ASN A 70 -40.41 15.92 -5.16
CA ASN A 70 -40.97 14.98 -4.19
C ASN A 70 -40.66 13.56 -4.70
N LEU A 71 -39.52 13.02 -4.22
CA LEU A 71 -39.00 11.69 -4.50
C LEU A 71 -39.64 10.68 -3.55
N ALA A 72 -40.53 11.11 -2.66
CA ALA A 72 -41.58 10.20 -2.26
C ALA A 72 -42.30 9.81 -3.56
N PRO A 73 -42.40 8.51 -3.88
CA PRO A 73 -43.55 8.08 -4.67
C PRO A 73 -44.76 8.80 -4.07
N PRO A 74 -45.71 9.36 -4.86
CA PRO A 74 -46.99 9.74 -4.26
C PRO A 74 -47.35 8.55 -3.37
N GLU A 75 -47.48 8.79 -2.04
CA GLU A 75 -47.65 7.70 -1.05
C GLU A 75 -48.47 6.65 -1.76
N PRO A 76 -47.90 5.46 -2.06
CA PRO A 76 -48.60 4.53 -2.93
C PRO A 76 -49.97 4.48 -2.32
N ILE A 77 -51.00 4.84 -3.09
CA ILE A 77 -52.36 4.79 -2.58
C ILE A 77 -52.41 3.37 -2.08
N VAL A 78 -52.37 3.19 -0.75
CA VAL A 78 -52.36 1.88 -0.15
C VAL A 78 -53.82 1.52 -0.27
N VAL A 79 -54.22 1.20 -1.49
CA VAL A 79 -55.41 0.45 -1.76
C VAL A 79 -55.05 -0.86 -1.07
N LYS A 80 -55.44 -0.98 0.19
CA LYS A 80 -55.48 -2.23 0.94
C LYS A 80 -56.57 -3.09 0.31
N ASP A 81 -56.39 -3.35 -0.97
CA ASP A 81 -57.21 -4.22 -1.76
C ASP A 81 -56.46 -5.53 -1.83
N GLU A 82 -57.13 -6.56 -1.35
CA GLU A 82 -56.59 -7.91 -1.21
C GLU A 82 -56.08 -8.44 -2.56
N ALA A 83 -56.65 -7.97 -3.68
CA ALA A 83 -56.18 -8.30 -5.02
C ALA A 83 -54.80 -7.70 -5.34
N THR A 84 -54.47 -6.49 -4.86
CA THR A 84 -53.18 -5.85 -5.11
C THR A 84 -52.05 -6.55 -4.34
N GLU A 85 -52.33 -6.95 -3.09
CA GLU A 85 -51.40 -7.73 -2.28
C GLU A 85 -51.20 -9.14 -2.83
N ALA A 86 -52.27 -9.78 -3.34
CA ALA A 86 -52.17 -11.08 -3.99
C ALA A 86 -51.26 -11.04 -5.24
N ILE A 87 -51.37 -10.00 -6.07
CA ILE A 87 -50.53 -9.83 -7.27
C ILE A 87 -49.06 -9.60 -6.88
N LEU A 88 -48.80 -8.74 -5.88
CA LEU A 88 -47.43 -8.50 -5.40
C LEU A 88 -46.81 -9.78 -4.81
N LYS A 89 -47.62 -10.56 -4.10
CA LYS A 89 -47.19 -11.85 -3.55
C LYS A 89 -46.87 -12.86 -4.66
N GLU A 90 -47.74 -13.00 -5.66
CA GLU A 90 -47.50 -13.86 -6.83
C GLU A 90 -46.23 -13.46 -7.59
N ALA A 91 -46.03 -12.16 -7.84
CA ALA A 91 -44.82 -11.66 -8.48
C ALA A 91 -43.55 -11.93 -7.65
N SER A 92 -43.65 -11.81 -6.33
CA SER A 92 -42.54 -12.11 -5.41
C SER A 92 -42.20 -13.60 -5.35
N ASP A 93 -43.22 -14.48 -5.34
CA ASP A 93 -43.06 -15.93 -5.32
C ASP A 93 -42.46 -16.42 -6.65
N PHE A 94 -42.88 -15.86 -7.78
CA PHE A 94 -42.29 -16.15 -9.09
C PHE A 94 -40.80 -15.80 -9.15
N LEU A 95 -40.42 -14.62 -8.67
CA LEU A 95 -39.02 -14.20 -8.63
C LEU A 95 -38.20 -15.09 -7.69
N LYS A 96 -38.76 -15.43 -6.53
CA LYS A 96 -38.11 -16.35 -5.57
C LYS A 96 -37.83 -17.71 -6.22
N GLN A 97 -38.79 -18.26 -6.94
CA GLN A 97 -38.65 -19.54 -7.63
C GLN A 97 -37.57 -19.49 -8.73
N GLU A 98 -37.49 -18.40 -9.51
CA GLU A 98 -36.42 -18.26 -10.52
C GLU A 98 -35.04 -18.06 -9.87
N ILE A 99 -34.95 -17.36 -8.74
CA ILE A 99 -33.70 -17.21 -7.98
C ILE A 99 -33.24 -18.57 -7.43
N GLU A 100 -34.14 -19.33 -6.79
CA GLU A 100 -33.83 -20.68 -6.29
C GLU A 100 -33.40 -21.64 -7.42
N ARG A 101 -33.96 -21.49 -8.63
CA ARG A 101 -33.56 -22.29 -9.79
C ARG A 101 -32.16 -21.93 -10.32
N ARG A 102 -31.70 -20.69 -10.07
CA ARG A 102 -30.44 -20.15 -10.61
C ARG A 102 -29.29 -20.18 -9.62
N ILE A 103 -29.58 -20.23 -8.32
CA ILE A 103 -28.57 -20.27 -7.27
C ILE A 103 -28.40 -21.71 -6.79
N PRO A 104 -27.23 -22.34 -6.99
CA PRO A 104 -26.90 -23.61 -6.35
C PRO A 104 -27.01 -23.43 -4.83
N GLU A 105 -27.61 -24.40 -4.13
CA GLU A 105 -27.61 -24.37 -2.67
C GLU A 105 -26.17 -24.24 -2.17
N PRO A 106 -25.91 -23.32 -1.22
CA PRO A 106 -24.62 -23.23 -0.57
C PRO A 106 -24.24 -24.62 -0.05
N PRO A 107 -22.99 -25.09 -0.22
CA PRO A 107 -22.56 -26.35 0.34
C PRO A 107 -22.93 -26.36 1.82
N ALA A 108 -23.75 -27.33 2.25
CA ALA A 108 -24.11 -27.48 3.64
C ALA A 108 -22.82 -27.43 4.46
N GLU A 109 -22.75 -26.52 5.43
CA GLU A 109 -21.65 -26.45 6.38
C GLU A 109 -21.46 -27.86 6.93
N LEU A 110 -20.36 -28.49 6.53
CA LEU A 110 -19.95 -29.78 7.07
C LEU A 110 -19.97 -29.61 8.58
N HIS A 111 -20.90 -30.29 9.26
CA HIS A 111 -20.83 -30.48 10.70
C HIS A 111 -19.42 -30.95 10.99
N ILE A 112 -18.58 -30.05 11.52
CA ILE A 112 -17.24 -30.37 11.95
C ILE A 112 -17.44 -31.39 13.07
N PRO A 113 -17.08 -32.67 12.89
CA PRO A 113 -17.07 -33.60 14.00
C PRO A 113 -16.02 -33.07 14.97
N GLU A 114 -16.41 -32.96 16.23
CA GLU A 114 -15.53 -32.64 17.35
C GLU A 114 -14.18 -33.41 17.19
N PRO A 115 -13.02 -32.73 17.23
CA PRO A 115 -11.79 -33.31 16.70
C PRO A 115 -11.27 -34.44 17.58
N ALA A 116 -11.56 -35.67 17.17
CA ALA A 116 -10.83 -36.85 17.58
C ALA A 116 -9.41 -36.83 16.96
N LYS A 117 -8.43 -36.63 17.84
CA LYS A 117 -7.02 -37.06 17.79
C LYS A 117 -6.42 -37.42 16.41
N ALA A 118 -5.49 -36.55 16.01
CA ALA A 118 -4.23 -36.81 15.29
C ALA A 118 -4.28 -37.59 13.96
N VAL A 119 -3.84 -36.93 12.87
CA VAL A 119 -2.76 -37.39 11.96
C VAL A 119 -2.50 -36.34 10.86
N ALA A 120 -1.21 -36.08 10.61
CA ALA A 120 -0.60 -35.38 9.47
C ALA A 120 -0.82 -33.87 9.31
N ILE A 121 0.09 -33.10 9.92
CA ILE A 121 0.26 -31.65 9.76
C ILE A 121 0.78 -31.37 8.34
N LYS A 122 -0.09 -30.85 7.46
CA LYS A 122 0.36 -30.06 6.30
C LYS A 122 0.26 -28.58 6.70
N PRO A 123 1.36 -27.81 6.74
CA PRO A 123 1.26 -26.39 7.06
C PRO A 123 0.49 -25.66 5.95
N ARG A 124 -0.38 -24.73 6.35
CA ARG A 124 -1.10 -23.86 5.43
C ARG A 124 -0.15 -22.75 4.96
N ILE A 125 -0.09 -22.52 3.65
CA ILE A 125 0.76 -21.51 3.01
C ILE A 125 -0.14 -20.34 2.64
N ALA A 126 0.15 -19.15 3.18
CA ALA A 126 -0.51 -17.91 2.77
C ALA A 126 0.43 -17.11 1.86
N LEU A 127 -0.08 -16.67 0.71
CA LEU A 127 0.62 -15.74 -0.18
C LEU A 127 0.28 -14.32 0.22
N THR A 128 1.29 -13.54 0.60
CA THR A 128 1.15 -12.11 0.86
C THR A 128 1.08 -11.32 -0.45
N ILE A 129 0.61 -10.06 -0.39
CA ILE A 129 0.52 -9.14 -1.54
C ILE A 129 1.88 -8.98 -2.27
N ASP A 130 2.99 -9.21 -1.57
CA ASP A 130 4.36 -9.15 -2.08
C ASP A 130 4.86 -10.50 -2.66
N GLY A 131 3.99 -11.50 -2.77
CA GLY A 131 4.34 -12.83 -3.30
C GLY A 131 5.19 -13.69 -2.36
N SER A 132 5.40 -13.26 -1.11
CA SER A 132 6.12 -14.04 -0.11
C SER A 132 5.21 -15.09 0.55
N GLU A 133 5.72 -16.31 0.65
CA GLU A 133 5.07 -17.45 1.31
C GLU A 133 5.23 -17.35 2.83
N VAL A 134 4.12 -17.42 3.57
CA VAL A 134 4.10 -17.40 5.03
C VAL A 134 3.49 -18.70 5.55
N TYR A 135 4.21 -19.37 6.46
CA TYR A 135 3.77 -20.59 7.11
C TYR A 135 3.00 -20.25 8.40
N VAL A 136 1.72 -20.66 8.46
CA VAL A 136 0.86 -20.41 9.63
C VAL A 136 0.73 -21.69 10.46
N GLY A 137 1.15 -21.61 11.73
CA GLY A 137 0.99 -22.67 12.73
C GLY A 137 -0.47 -22.83 13.16
N ALA A 138 -0.78 -23.97 13.80
CA ALA A 138 -2.14 -24.28 14.26
C ALA A 138 -2.66 -23.36 15.38
N ASP A 139 -1.79 -22.58 16.01
CA ASP A 139 -2.08 -21.59 17.06
C ASP A 139 -2.23 -20.16 16.51
N GLY A 140 -2.14 -19.96 15.20
CA GLY A 140 -2.12 -18.64 14.58
C GLY A 140 -0.77 -17.90 14.68
N SER A 141 0.26 -18.54 15.23
CA SER A 141 1.61 -17.99 15.23
C SER A 141 2.21 -18.07 13.84
N ILE A 142 2.76 -16.94 13.38
CA ILE A 142 3.55 -16.87 12.15
C ILE A 142 4.88 -17.56 12.45
N ILE A 143 5.12 -18.68 11.78
CA ILE A 143 6.41 -19.39 11.86
C ILE A 143 7.35 -18.65 10.91
N ASP A 144 7.82 -17.51 11.38
CA ASP A 144 8.61 -16.58 10.58
C ASP A 144 10.08 -17.02 10.63
N GLU A 145 10.57 -17.71 9.61
CA GLU A 145 12.03 -17.81 9.36
C GLU A 145 12.60 -16.47 8.84
N ARG A 146 12.13 -15.33 9.36
CA ARG A 146 12.58 -13.96 9.00
C ARG A 146 13.78 -13.46 9.79
N SER A 147 14.60 -14.33 10.36
CA SER A 147 15.81 -13.89 11.07
C SER A 147 16.91 -13.32 10.16
N SER A 148 16.74 -13.26 8.83
CA SER A 148 17.78 -12.70 7.94
C SER A 148 17.44 -11.31 7.37
N SER A 149 16.19 -11.06 6.95
CA SER A 149 15.87 -9.80 6.24
C SER A 149 15.54 -8.61 7.13
N THR A 150 14.92 -8.83 8.30
CA THR A 150 14.60 -7.75 9.25
C THR A 150 15.83 -7.27 10.02
N ASN A 151 16.80 -8.16 10.23
CA ASN A 151 18.05 -7.85 10.92
C ASN A 151 18.94 -6.87 10.13
N ALA A 152 18.91 -6.89 8.79
CA ALA A 152 19.73 -6.00 7.98
C ALA A 152 19.33 -4.51 8.10
N LEU A 153 18.02 -4.22 8.09
CA LEU A 153 17.49 -2.86 8.30
C LEU A 153 17.71 -2.41 9.74
N ALA A 154 17.55 -3.32 10.71
CA ALA A 154 17.78 -3.02 12.12
C ALA A 154 19.27 -2.75 12.43
N GLU A 155 20.19 -3.44 11.75
CA GLU A 155 21.63 -3.18 11.80
C GLU A 155 22.00 -1.78 11.30
N GLU A 156 21.39 -1.33 10.20
CA GLU A 156 21.62 0.00 9.63
C GLU A 156 21.12 1.12 10.55
N LEU A 157 19.92 0.96 11.12
CA LEU A 157 19.33 1.91 12.06
C LEU A 157 20.16 2.06 13.34
N ILE A 158 20.70 0.96 13.86
CA ILE A 158 21.57 1.00 15.04
C ILE A 158 22.92 1.65 14.71
N LEU A 159 23.47 1.43 13.50
CA LEU A 159 24.70 2.11 13.06
C LEU A 159 24.50 3.64 12.98
N ASP A 160 23.43 4.10 12.35
CA ASP A 160 23.09 5.52 12.24
C ASP A 160 22.87 6.16 13.63
N TYR A 161 22.26 5.41 14.55
CA TYR A 161 22.13 5.86 15.95
C TYR A 161 23.49 6.01 16.66
N ILE A 162 24.43 5.08 16.43
CA ILE A 162 25.78 5.14 17.00
C ILE A 162 26.57 6.33 16.43
N GLU A 163 26.46 6.58 15.12
CA GLU A 163 27.11 7.71 14.46
C GLU A 163 26.61 9.07 14.99
N ARG A 164 25.29 9.18 15.23
CA ARG A 164 24.67 10.41 15.77
C ARG A 164 25.05 10.71 17.21
N ASN A 165 25.34 9.67 18.00
CA ASN A 165 25.70 9.81 19.42
C ASN A 165 27.22 9.69 19.66
N SER A 166 28.05 9.88 18.63
CA SER A 166 29.51 9.89 18.73
C SER A 166 30.09 8.64 19.41
N GLY A 167 29.48 7.47 19.20
CA GLY A 167 29.93 6.20 19.78
C GLY A 167 29.37 5.87 21.17
N GLU A 168 28.69 6.80 21.85
CA GLU A 168 28.06 6.54 23.15
C GLU A 168 26.60 6.09 22.98
N MET A 169 26.31 4.84 23.31
CA MET A 169 24.97 4.29 23.16
C MET A 169 24.44 3.67 24.46
N ASN A 170 23.27 4.13 24.89
CA ASN A 170 22.50 3.51 25.96
C ASN A 170 21.46 2.55 25.38
N ILE A 171 21.55 1.26 25.74
CA ILE A 171 20.67 0.19 25.23
C ILE A 171 19.19 0.51 25.50
N SER A 172 18.86 1.02 26.69
CA SER A 172 17.48 1.33 27.07
C SER A 172 16.91 2.55 26.34
N LYS A 173 17.75 3.53 26.02
CA LYS A 173 17.36 4.72 25.25
C LYS A 173 17.17 4.37 23.77
N CYS A 174 18.12 3.63 23.21
CA CYS A 174 18.09 3.13 21.83
C CYS A 174 16.86 2.23 21.58
N ALA A 175 16.57 1.29 22.48
CA ALA A 175 15.38 0.43 22.42
C ALA A 175 14.07 1.23 22.35
N ARG A 176 13.96 2.30 23.15
CA ARG A 176 12.77 3.17 23.17
C ARG A 176 12.64 4.03 21.92
N GLU A 177 13.75 4.54 21.38
CA GLU A 177 13.74 5.44 20.21
C GLU A 177 13.60 4.69 18.89
N LEU A 178 14.15 3.46 18.79
CA LEU A 178 14.03 2.59 17.60
C LEU A 178 12.83 1.64 17.68
N ASN A 179 12.02 1.72 18.74
CA ASN A 179 10.87 0.84 18.99
C ASN A 179 11.22 -0.67 18.92
N MET A 180 12.35 -1.03 19.52
CA MET A 180 12.88 -2.41 19.56
C MET A 180 12.99 -2.91 20.99
N SER A 181 12.93 -4.23 21.18
CA SER A 181 13.17 -4.81 22.51
C SER A 181 14.66 -4.68 22.89
N PRO A 182 15.00 -4.45 24.18
CA PRO A 182 16.40 -4.33 24.61
C PRO A 182 17.23 -5.58 24.27
N SER A 183 16.62 -6.76 24.35
CA SER A 183 17.24 -8.02 23.96
C SER A 183 17.58 -8.08 22.48
N LYS A 184 16.75 -7.48 21.61
CA LYS A 184 16.99 -7.46 20.16
C LYS A 184 18.11 -6.50 19.78
N VAL A 185 18.20 -5.35 20.45
CA VAL A 185 19.32 -4.41 20.28
C VAL A 185 20.64 -5.08 20.67
N MET A 186 20.65 -5.86 21.76
CA MET A 186 21.84 -6.61 22.20
C MET A 186 22.29 -7.66 21.17
N GLU A 187 21.34 -8.44 20.63
CA GLU A 187 21.60 -9.44 19.60
C GLU A 187 22.23 -8.81 18.34
N ILE A 188 21.69 -7.66 17.91
CA ILE A 188 22.19 -6.95 16.74
C ILE A 188 23.59 -6.38 17.00
N LEU A 189 23.86 -5.82 18.18
CA LEU A 189 25.20 -5.34 18.52
C LEU A 189 26.24 -6.45 18.54
N GLU A 190 25.87 -7.62 19.08
CA GLU A 190 26.74 -8.79 19.04
C GLU A 190 27.00 -9.24 17.59
N SER A 191 26.00 -9.18 16.72
CA SER A 191 26.14 -9.49 15.30
C SER A 191 27.05 -8.46 14.57
N LEU A 192 26.93 -7.17 14.89
CA LEU A 192 27.75 -6.10 14.32
C LEU A 192 29.20 -6.16 14.81
N SER A 193 29.41 -6.60 16.05
CA SER A 193 30.72 -6.90 16.63
C SER A 193 31.37 -8.09 15.92
N LYS A 194 30.62 -9.20 15.74
CA LYS A 194 31.08 -10.37 14.97
C LYS A 194 31.42 -10.03 13.52
N LYS A 195 30.68 -9.09 12.91
CA LYS A 195 30.92 -8.57 11.56
C LYS A 195 32.06 -7.55 11.49
N GLY A 196 32.63 -7.12 12.62
CA GLY A 196 33.73 -6.16 12.69
C GLY A 196 33.36 -4.72 12.37
N LYS A 197 32.07 -4.37 12.37
CA LYS A 197 31.58 -3.01 12.07
C LYS A 197 31.68 -2.07 13.26
N ILE A 198 31.67 -2.61 14.48
CA ILE A 198 31.77 -1.86 15.73
C ILE A 198 32.69 -2.61 16.70
N ARG A 199 33.26 -1.89 17.67
CA ARG A 199 33.97 -2.46 18.82
C ARG A 199 33.24 -2.05 20.09
N ILE A 200 32.86 -3.04 20.89
CA ILE A 200 32.22 -2.82 22.18
C ILE A 200 33.35 -2.79 23.22
N GLU A 201 33.48 -1.68 23.94
CA GLU A 201 34.42 -1.50 25.06
C GLU A 201 33.70 -1.61 26.41
#